data_AF-A0A1E1W0E6-F1
#
_entry.id   AF-A0A1E1W0E6-F1
#
_cell.length_a   1.000
_cell.length_b   1.000
_cell.length_c   1.000
_cell.angle_alpha   90.00
_cell.angle_beta   90.00
_cell.angle_gamma   90.00
#
_symmetry.space_group_name_H-M   'P 1'
#
loop_
_entity.id
_entity.type
_entity.pdbx_description
1 polymer ?
#
loop_
_entity_poly.entity_id
_entity_poly.type
_entity_poly.pdbx_seq_one_letter_code
_entity_poly.pdbx_strand_id
1 'polypeptide(L)'
;MWRRYLLWFAQEHVDFRHAEMQSILSMYNIPIKFIEKPCIQKPYWIVEFPSDECVKKITSRSVLLKNCIELWSRAKTDRQLHINLKKAWENTSSKWIIPENSDSVASDTHICPKDLIQTCCDSGLSFKIVVETFCKHFTMKEKVEKIEVRLITT
;
A
#
# COMPACT_ATOMS: atom_id res chain seq x y z
N MET A 1 -15.08 0.63 -7.85
CA MET A 1 -14.81 1.78 -6.96
C MET A 1 -13.36 2.15 -7.13
N TRP A 2 -13.01 3.45 -7.24
CA TRP A 2 -11.61 3.84 -7.43
C TRP A 2 -10.84 3.66 -6.12
N ARG A 3 -9.70 2.95 -6.18
CA ARG A 3 -8.83 2.65 -5.05
C ARG A 3 -7.51 3.39 -5.20
N ARG A 4 -6.95 3.85 -4.10
CA ARG A 4 -5.68 4.58 -4.07
C ARG A 4 -4.53 3.64 -3.83
N TYR A 5 -3.47 3.81 -4.61
CA TYR A 5 -2.25 3.04 -4.49
C TYR A 5 -1.04 3.96 -4.38
N LEU A 6 -0.11 3.54 -3.53
CA LEU A 6 1.25 4.02 -3.45
C LEU A 6 2.11 3.12 -4.35
N LEU A 7 2.55 3.66 -5.47
CA LEU A 7 3.51 3.02 -6.36
C LEU A 7 4.91 3.40 -5.91
N TRP A 8 5.68 2.47 -5.38
CA TRP A 8 7.07 2.70 -4.97
C TRP A 8 8.00 2.23 -6.07
N PHE A 9 8.76 3.15 -6.65
CA PHE A 9 9.75 2.90 -7.69
C PHE A 9 11.18 2.72 -7.17
N ALA A 10 12.00 2.05 -7.97
CA ALA A 10 13.45 2.09 -7.82
C ALA A 10 13.97 3.51 -8.06
N GLN A 11 14.97 3.93 -7.27
CA GLN A 11 15.65 5.22 -7.45
C GLN A 11 16.77 5.11 -8.51
N GLU A 12 16.52 4.34 -9.55
CA GLU A 12 17.41 4.14 -10.71
C GLU A 12 16.64 4.54 -11.96
N HIS A 13 17.34 5.06 -12.97
CA HIS A 13 16.74 5.44 -14.26
C HIS A 13 15.46 6.29 -14.12
N VAL A 14 15.52 7.34 -13.30
CA VAL A 14 14.33 8.10 -12.89
C VAL A 14 13.57 8.70 -14.08
N ASP A 15 14.30 9.12 -15.11
CA ASP A 15 13.74 9.68 -16.33
C ASP A 15 12.88 8.67 -17.12
N PHE A 16 13.16 7.38 -16.97
CA PHE A 16 12.45 6.31 -17.66
C PHE A 16 11.15 5.89 -16.97
N ARG A 17 10.94 6.23 -15.69
CA ARG A 17 9.72 5.82 -14.95
C ARG A 17 8.44 6.27 -15.64
N HIS A 18 8.42 7.51 -16.11
CA HIS A 18 7.23 8.07 -16.74
C HIS A 18 6.94 7.38 -18.07
N ALA A 19 7.98 7.20 -18.90
CA ALA A 19 7.86 6.54 -20.20
C ALA A 19 7.47 5.06 -20.07
N GLU A 20 8.06 4.32 -19.11
CA GLU A 20 7.71 2.92 -18.83
C GLU A 20 6.24 2.81 -18.43
N MET A 21 5.83 3.58 -17.41
CA MET A 21 4.45 3.57 -16.91
C MET A 21 3.46 3.95 -18.00
N GLN A 22 3.75 4.99 -18.79
CA GLN A 22 2.90 5.41 -19.90
C GLN A 22 2.77 4.30 -20.96
N SER A 23 3.85 3.58 -21.25
CA SER A 23 3.84 2.46 -22.20
C SER A 23 2.97 1.30 -21.71
N ILE A 24 3.10 0.92 -20.43
CA ILE A 24 2.29 -0.15 -19.82
C ILE A 24 0.80 0.25 -19.78
N LEU A 25 0.50 1.48 -19.38
CA LEU A 25 -0.87 1.99 -19.33
C LEU A 25 -1.52 2.04 -20.72
N SER A 26 -0.78 2.49 -21.73
CA SER A 26 -1.21 2.48 -23.12
C SER A 26 -1.47 1.06 -23.64
N MET A 27 -0.56 0.13 -23.34
CA MET A 27 -0.66 -1.26 -23.78
C MET A 27 -1.93 -1.95 -23.26
N TYR A 28 -2.32 -1.68 -22.02
CA TYR A 28 -3.48 -2.29 -21.39
C TYR A 28 -4.74 -1.42 -21.42
N ASN A 29 -4.66 -0.21 -21.99
CA ASN A 29 -5.71 0.80 -21.98
C ASN A 29 -6.30 1.05 -20.58
N ILE A 30 -5.43 1.12 -19.56
CA ILE A 30 -5.83 1.28 -18.16
C ILE A 30 -5.97 2.77 -17.84
N PRO A 31 -7.15 3.23 -17.36
CA PRO A 31 -7.30 4.60 -16.91
C PRO A 31 -6.61 4.78 -15.56
N ILE A 32 -5.82 5.86 -15.44
CA ILE A 32 -5.12 6.24 -14.22
C ILE A 32 -5.48 7.68 -13.84
N LYS A 33 -5.65 7.95 -12.54
CA LYS A 33 -5.76 9.32 -12.01
C LYS A 33 -4.59 9.59 -11.09
N PHE A 34 -3.85 10.65 -11.37
CA PHE A 34 -2.74 11.08 -10.51
C PHE A 34 -3.27 12.04 -9.45
N ILE A 35 -3.09 11.70 -8.17
CA ILE A 35 -3.46 12.57 -7.04
C ILE A 35 -2.43 13.68 -6.85
N GLU A 36 -1.17 13.35 -7.11
CA GLU A 36 -0.05 14.28 -7.11
C GLU A 36 0.65 14.24 -8.47
N LYS A 37 1.20 15.37 -8.90
CA LYS A 37 2.03 15.42 -10.09
C LYS A 37 3.26 14.51 -9.89
N PRO A 38 3.59 13.62 -10.85
CA PRO A 38 4.81 12.84 -10.81
C PRO A 38 6.02 13.75 -10.61
N CYS A 39 6.80 13.49 -9.56
CA CYS A 39 8.02 14.24 -9.27
C CYS A 39 9.21 13.29 -9.24
N ILE A 40 10.29 13.68 -9.89
CA ILE A 40 11.56 12.93 -9.96
C ILE A 40 12.19 12.76 -8.57
N GLN A 41 12.03 13.76 -7.71
CA GLN A 41 12.60 13.75 -6.35
C GLN A 41 11.89 12.79 -5.40
N LYS A 42 10.61 12.47 -5.66
CA LYS A 42 9.86 11.51 -4.85
C LYS A 42 10.01 10.11 -5.45
N PRO A 43 10.44 9.10 -4.68
CA PRO A 43 10.54 7.72 -5.18
C PRO A 43 9.17 7.01 -5.28
N TYR A 44 8.06 7.74 -5.13
CA TYR A 44 6.73 7.16 -5.08
C TYR A 44 5.64 7.97 -5.81
N TRP A 45 4.79 7.24 -6.54
CA TRP A 45 3.48 7.55 -7.11
C TRP A 45 2.33 7.50 -6.09
N ILE A 46 1.43 8.49 -6.00
CA ILE A 46 0.08 8.23 -5.50
C ILE A 46 -0.94 8.41 -6.62
N VAL A 47 -1.61 7.31 -6.92
CA VAL A 47 -2.49 7.17 -8.07
C VAL A 47 -3.77 6.45 -7.67
N GLU A 48 -4.82 6.64 -8.45
CA GLU A 48 -6.05 5.89 -8.33
C GLU A 48 -6.29 5.01 -9.55
N PHE A 49 -6.73 3.78 -9.28
CA PHE A 49 -7.12 2.80 -10.28
C PHE A 49 -8.56 2.32 -10.05
N PRO A 50 -9.28 1.91 -11.11
CA PRO A 50 -10.66 1.44 -11.00
C PRO A 50 -10.80 0.01 -10.45
N SER A 51 -9.75 -0.82 -10.55
CA SER A 51 -9.78 -2.24 -10.19
C SER A 51 -8.37 -2.78 -9.84
N ASP A 52 -8.31 -3.74 -8.91
CA ASP A 52 -7.09 -4.45 -8.51
C ASP A 52 -6.44 -5.22 -9.67
N GLU A 53 -7.23 -5.71 -10.64
CA GLU A 53 -6.69 -6.44 -11.79
C GLU A 53 -5.81 -5.56 -12.66
N CYS A 54 -6.16 -4.28 -12.80
CA CYS A 54 -5.35 -3.31 -13.52
C CYS A 54 -3.99 -3.15 -12.85
N VAL A 55 -3.98 -3.07 -11.52
CA VAL A 55 -2.77 -2.95 -10.71
C VAL A 55 -1.90 -4.18 -10.87
N LYS A 56 -2.48 -5.39 -10.79
CA LYS A 56 -1.75 -6.65 -11.00
C LYS A 56 -1.08 -6.70 -12.37
N LYS A 57 -1.76 -6.28 -13.43
CA LYS A 57 -1.21 -6.21 -14.79
C LYS A 57 -0.02 -5.25 -14.87
N ILE A 58 -0.13 -4.06 -14.26
CA ILE A 58 0.96 -3.09 -14.21
C ILE A 58 2.18 -3.66 -13.47
N THR A 59 1.96 -4.19 -12.26
CA THR A 59 3.02 -4.77 -11.44
C THR A 59 3.68 -5.99 -12.09
N SER A 60 2.93 -6.78 -12.88
CA SER A 60 3.49 -7.94 -13.58
C SER A 60 4.47 -7.60 -14.71
N ARG A 61 4.46 -6.36 -15.19
CA ARG A 61 5.27 -5.92 -16.34
C ARG A 61 6.23 -4.78 -16.06
N SER A 62 6.04 -4.04 -14.98
CA SER A 62 6.95 -2.94 -14.63
C SER A 62 8.25 -3.50 -14.04
N VAL A 63 9.37 -2.96 -14.52
CA VAL A 63 10.71 -3.28 -14.05
C VAL A 63 11.13 -2.27 -12.98
N LEU A 64 10.73 -1.00 -13.13
CA LEU A 64 11.10 0.06 -12.19
C LEU A 64 10.21 0.09 -10.94
N LEU A 65 9.02 -0.51 -10.96
CA LEU A 65 8.13 -0.58 -9.80
C LEU A 65 8.60 -1.68 -8.84
N LYS A 66 9.00 -1.27 -7.63
CA LYS A 66 9.40 -2.20 -6.57
C LYS A 66 8.20 -2.79 -5.85
N ASN A 67 7.28 -1.92 -5.44
CA ASN A 67 6.11 -2.31 -4.67
C ASN A 67 4.89 -1.47 -5.09
N CYS A 68 3.72 -2.10 -5.07
CA CYS A 68 2.44 -1.42 -5.18
C CYS A 68 1.63 -1.69 -3.92
N ILE A 69 1.32 -0.65 -3.17
CA ILE A 69 0.70 -0.76 -1.85
C ILE A 69 -0.64 -0.02 -1.88
N GLU A 70 -1.71 -0.65 -1.40
CA GLU A 70 -2.98 0.05 -1.24
C GLU A 70 -2.87 1.09 -0.12
N LEU A 71 -3.24 2.33 -0.42
CA LEU A 71 -3.10 3.45 0.50
C LEU A 71 -4.40 3.64 1.28
N TRP A 72 -4.35 3.51 2.61
CA TRP A 72 -5.51 3.74 3.48
C TRP A 72 -5.52 5.12 4.14
N SER A 73 -4.36 5.68 4.46
CA SER A 73 -4.27 6.98 5.12
C SER A 73 -2.92 7.62 4.86
N ARG A 74 -2.87 8.94 4.96
CA ARG A 74 -1.65 9.75 4.91
C ARG A 74 -1.76 10.86 5.95
N ALA A 75 -0.65 11.22 6.56
CA ALA A 75 -0.52 12.41 7.39
C ALA A 75 0.96 12.84 7.49
N LYS A 76 1.20 14.08 7.90
CA LYS A 76 2.56 14.59 8.22
C LYS A 76 3.04 14.19 9.63
N THR A 77 2.12 13.80 10.50
CA THR A 77 2.38 13.52 11.92
C THR A 77 1.69 12.22 12.33
N ASP A 78 2.33 11.46 13.22
CA ASP A 78 1.82 10.19 13.76
C ASP A 78 0.42 10.33 14.38
N ARG A 79 0.22 11.38 15.20
CA ARG A 79 -1.08 11.65 15.84
C ARG A 79 -2.19 11.84 14.82
N GLN A 80 -1.90 12.60 13.77
CA GLN A 80 -2.84 12.88 12.70
C GLN A 80 -3.13 11.62 11.88
N LEU A 81 -2.12 10.79 11.61
CA LEU A 81 -2.29 9.51 10.92
C LEU A 81 -3.26 8.61 11.68
N HIS A 82 -3.06 8.50 13.00
CA HIS A 82 -3.90 7.69 13.87
C HIS A 82 -5.35 8.19 13.93
N ILE A 83 -5.56 9.51 14.00
CA ILE A 83 -6.89 10.13 13.93
C ILE A 83 -7.56 9.84 12.57
N ASN A 84 -6.81 10.00 11.47
CA ASN A 84 -7.32 9.75 10.12
C ASN A 84 -7.74 8.28 9.94
N LEU A 85 -6.94 7.34 10.45
CA LEU A 85 -7.27 5.91 10.41
C LEU A 85 -8.54 5.61 11.21
N LYS A 86 -8.69 6.16 12.42
CA LYS A 86 -9.93 6.00 13.21
C LYS A 86 -11.16 6.51 12.46
N LYS A 87 -11.05 7.69 11.85
CA LYS A 87 -12.14 8.24 11.03
C LYS A 87 -12.45 7.39 9.80
N ALA A 88 -11.45 6.73 9.21
CA ALA A 88 -11.65 5.83 8.08
C ALA A 88 -12.49 4.60 8.45
N TRP A 89 -12.38 4.11 9.69
CA TRP A 89 -13.22 3.04 10.22
C TRP A 89 -14.69 3.46 10.44
N GLU A 90 -14.92 4.73 10.72
CA GLU A 90 -16.26 5.31 10.90
C GLU A 90 -16.89 5.75 9.57
N ASN A 91 -16.08 5.84 8.51
CA ASN A 91 -16.52 6.30 7.20
C ASN A 91 -17.30 5.23 6.43
N THR A 92 -18.62 5.22 6.59
CA THR A 92 -19.56 4.41 5.81
C THR A 92 -19.86 5.01 4.42
N SER A 93 -19.37 6.22 4.13
CA SER A 93 -19.46 6.75 2.77
C SER A 93 -18.55 5.91 1.89
N SER A 94 -19.10 5.17 0.92
CA SER A 94 -18.33 4.39 -0.07
C SER A 94 -17.52 5.28 -1.04
N LYS A 95 -17.02 6.43 -0.57
CA LYS A 95 -16.21 7.41 -1.28
C LYS A 95 -15.12 7.96 -0.36
N TRP A 96 -14.02 8.37 -0.98
CA TRP A 96 -12.95 9.09 -0.31
C TRP A 96 -13.45 10.46 0.13
N ILE A 97 -13.37 10.77 1.43
CA ILE A 97 -13.71 12.09 1.94
C ILE A 97 -12.48 12.97 1.80
N ILE A 98 -12.64 14.07 1.05
CA ILE A 98 -11.65 15.11 0.86
C ILE A 98 -12.13 16.32 1.64
N PRO A 99 -11.49 16.69 2.76
CA PRO A 99 -11.88 17.89 3.48
C PRO A 99 -11.58 19.13 2.62
N GLU A 100 -12.57 20.00 2.43
CA GLU A 100 -12.57 21.13 1.49
C GLU A 100 -11.57 22.26 1.86
N ASN A 101 -10.92 22.19 3.02
CA ASN A 101 -9.95 23.21 3.45
C ASN A 101 -8.51 22.84 3.07
N SER A 102 -8.16 22.93 1.79
CA SER A 102 -6.86 23.45 1.34
C SER A 102 -6.84 23.50 -0.19
N ASP A 103 -7.06 24.70 -0.73
CA ASP A 103 -6.49 25.03 -2.03
C ASP A 103 -4.97 24.84 -1.95
N SER A 104 -4.41 24.08 -2.90
CA SER A 104 -2.98 23.79 -3.12
C SER A 104 -2.37 22.52 -2.48
N VAL A 105 -2.25 21.51 -3.34
CA VAL A 105 -1.16 20.52 -3.42
C VAL A 105 -1.00 19.56 -2.23
N ALA A 106 -1.62 18.37 -2.38
CA ALA A 106 -1.46 17.19 -1.53
C ALA A 106 -2.12 17.29 -0.14
N SER A 107 -3.45 17.16 -0.09
CA SER A 107 -4.17 17.08 1.18
C SER A 107 -3.84 15.77 1.90
N ASP A 108 -2.97 15.85 2.90
CA ASP A 108 -2.60 14.79 3.84
C ASP A 108 -3.74 14.45 4.83
N THR A 109 -4.99 14.62 4.40
CA THR A 109 -6.20 14.49 5.24
C THR A 109 -7.32 13.77 4.49
N HIS A 110 -6.95 12.96 3.51
CA HIS A 110 -7.89 12.09 2.83
C HIS A 110 -8.31 10.92 3.71
N ILE A 111 -9.61 10.70 3.85
CA ILE A 111 -10.16 9.62 4.67
C ILE A 111 -10.63 8.49 3.77
N CYS A 112 -10.07 7.29 4.01
CA CYS A 112 -10.42 6.07 3.30
C CYS A 112 -11.82 5.57 3.70
N PRO A 113 -12.58 4.98 2.78
CA PRO A 113 -13.85 4.32 3.07
C PRO A 113 -13.64 2.99 3.81
N LYS A 114 -14.53 2.69 4.75
CA LYS A 114 -14.47 1.50 5.60
C LYS A 114 -14.48 0.19 4.81
N ASP A 115 -15.22 0.14 3.70
CA ASP A 115 -15.39 -1.06 2.87
C ASP A 115 -14.06 -1.67 2.42
N LEU A 116 -13.05 -0.82 2.14
CA LEU A 116 -11.72 -1.25 1.71
C LEU A 116 -10.95 -1.92 2.86
N ILE A 117 -11.03 -1.36 4.07
CA ILE A 117 -10.34 -1.89 5.24
C ILE A 117 -11.00 -3.19 5.71
N GLN A 118 -12.34 -3.23 5.70
CA GLN A 118 -13.10 -4.38 6.15
C GLN A 118 -12.82 -5.63 5.31
N THR A 119 -12.61 -5.48 4.00
CA THR A 119 -12.25 -6.58 3.10
C THR A 119 -10.93 -7.26 3.52
N CYS A 120 -10.03 -6.55 4.19
CA CYS A 120 -8.75 -7.09 4.66
C CYS A 120 -8.81 -7.64 6.10
N CYS A 121 -9.92 -7.44 6.80
CA CYS A 121 -10.07 -7.76 8.23
C CYS A 121 -11.21 -8.75 8.49
N ASP A 122 -11.29 -9.82 7.68
CA ASP A 122 -12.26 -10.90 7.89
C ASP A 122 -12.09 -11.50 9.29
N SER A 123 -13.19 -11.63 10.03
CA SER A 123 -13.21 -12.15 11.40
C SER A 123 -12.76 -13.61 11.52
N GLY A 124 -12.70 -14.34 10.40
CA GLY A 124 -12.17 -15.71 10.32
C GLY A 124 -10.66 -15.80 10.15
N LEU A 125 -9.98 -14.69 9.85
CA LEU A 125 -8.53 -14.65 9.65
C LEU A 125 -7.85 -14.16 10.93
N SER A 126 -7.26 -15.10 11.67
CA SER A 126 -6.35 -14.75 12.76
C SER A 126 -4.95 -14.53 12.21
N PHE A 127 -4.24 -13.54 12.74
CA PHE A 127 -2.81 -13.35 12.46
C PHE A 127 -2.01 -13.54 13.75
N LYS A 128 -0.89 -14.24 13.63
CA LYS A 128 0.05 -14.45 14.74
C LYS A 128 1.20 -13.47 14.59
N ILE A 129 1.29 -12.48 15.47
CA ILE A 129 2.49 -11.64 15.55
C ILE A 129 3.56 -12.43 16.31
N VAL A 130 4.55 -12.95 15.59
CA VAL A 130 5.74 -13.55 16.22
C VAL A 130 6.77 -12.45 16.38
N VAL A 131 6.85 -11.87 17.58
CA VAL A 131 7.93 -10.95 17.95
C VAL A 131 9.15 -11.79 18.30
N GLU A 132 10.05 -12.01 17.34
CA GLU A 132 11.37 -12.56 17.62
C GLU A 132 12.27 -11.44 18.14
N THR A 133 12.54 -11.46 19.44
CA THR A 133 13.58 -10.61 20.02
C THR A 133 14.94 -11.06 19.47
N PHE A 134 15.66 -10.15 18.83
CA PHE A 134 17.07 -10.37 18.45
C PHE A 134 17.88 -10.67 19.72
N CYS A 135 18.80 -11.64 19.64
CA CYS A 135 19.65 -12.16 20.73
C CYS A 135 19.04 -13.24 21.67
N LYS A 136 18.10 -14.05 21.21
CA LYS A 136 17.82 -15.31 21.91
C LYS A 136 19.03 -16.26 21.80
N HIS A 137 19.72 -16.50 22.92
CA HIS A 137 20.65 -17.63 23.05
C HIS A 137 19.83 -18.92 23.09
N PHE A 138 19.58 -19.51 21.92
CA PHE A 138 18.96 -20.82 21.85
C PHE A 138 20.00 -21.88 22.20
N THR A 139 19.71 -22.65 23.24
CA THR A 139 20.42 -23.90 23.51
C THR A 139 20.23 -24.85 22.33
N MET A 140 21.16 -25.80 22.17
CA MET A 140 21.10 -26.74 21.03
C MET A 140 19.82 -27.59 21.06
N LYS A 141 19.28 -27.84 22.26
CA LYS A 141 18.00 -28.54 22.47
C LYS A 141 16.81 -27.75 21.89
N GLU A 142 16.72 -26.44 22.15
CA GLU A 142 15.63 -25.59 21.65
C GLU A 142 15.68 -25.42 20.11
N LYS A 143 16.88 -25.48 19.51
CA LYS A 143 17.04 -25.47 18.05
C LYS A 143 16.48 -26.74 17.41
N VAL A 144 16.77 -27.90 17.98
CA VAL A 144 16.28 -29.20 17.49
C VAL A 144 14.75 -29.26 17.59
N GLU A 145 14.19 -28.86 18.73
CA GLU A 145 12.73 -28.86 18.94
C GLU A 145 12.00 -27.94 17.95
N LYS A 146 12.56 -26.74 17.66
CA LYS A 146 12.01 -25.86 16.62
C LYS A 146 12.06 -26.46 15.21
N ILE A 147 13.06 -27.28 14.90
CA ILE A 147 13.18 -27.95 13.60
C ILE A 147 12.16 -29.09 13.51
N GLU A 148 12.04 -29.91 14.55
CA GLU A 148 11.11 -31.03 14.61
C GLU A 148 9.65 -30.57 14.51
N VAL A 149 9.27 -29.51 15.24
CA VAL A 149 7.92 -28.92 15.14
C VAL A 149 7.64 -28.43 13.72
N ARG A 150 8.64 -27.94 13.00
CA ARG A 150 8.47 -27.43 11.64
C ARG A 150 8.37 -28.54 10.59
N LEU A 151 8.99 -29.70 10.83
CA LEU A 151 8.94 -30.87 9.95
C LEU A 151 7.67 -31.70 10.13
N ILE A 152 7.11 -31.76 11.35
CA ILE A 152 5.92 -32.58 11.65
C ILE A 152 4.62 -31.93 11.16
N THR A 153 4.62 -30.62 10.89
CA THR A 153 3.42 -29.86 10.47
C THR A 153 3.33 -29.64 8.95
N THR A 154 4.08 -30.41 8.15
CA THR A 154 4.03 -30.40 6.67
C THR A 154 3.58 -31.76 6.17
#